data_AF-A0A1P8X690-F1
#
_entry.id   AF-A0A1P8X690-F1
#
_cell.length_a   1.000
_cell.length_b   1.000
_cell.length_c   1.000
_cell.angle_alpha   90.00
_cell.angle_beta   90.00
_cell.angle_gamma   90.00
#
_symmetry.space_group_name_H-M   'P 1'
#
loop_
_entity.id
_entity.type
_entity.pdbx_description
1 polymer ?
#
loop_
_entity_poly.entity_id
_entity_poly.type
_entity_poly.pdbx_seq_one_letter_code
_entity_poly.pdbx_strand_id
1 'polypeptide(L)'
;MVGVAAAAIIGIGPVVLPVGAEAATLVFVPPTGMSVPLPRSMTNAQNYYLDGTACAGDRTCDVVPISYPASFWPLSFLQRWCAADCQKWDVSVQDGMTKLAFATGAALAASDDDVVLYGHSQGAAVISNTMAALATTLTDDEKARLQVVLTGNIDNPAGGLWSRLGFLGQIPILDVTTGLPTPTDTGIKFTSIIMQYDGVGDAPKYWGNPLAVLNAVTGFMYLHGSTLSPDKYSPPLPCEVPNCHTPGYYPSVEEFLAALYDPANAKQDSYGNTYIVVPTPTLPIVMPLLELASKTHTTALVQPIVNLISPALRVLIDLGYDRDEAPGVYAPLSILPFSPRTNPLAVLEDLAHAVVQGFHDAVHGISVSTPNADRTAEVAALLPTREVTDVEALTEQPETSIEPTSSTGPSETAPPVADEPDSEAMEEAPVDDDTPDQTTASSTGKTDEPDADDELEADESEDTTNPGVGDDAAPASEQPAADDAADDETSTATDRDSDAGRDTTTSADAAAA
;
A
#
# COMPACT_ATOMS: atom_id res chain seq x y z
N MET A 1 36.38 20.00 -12.18
CA MET A 1 37.05 20.09 -10.86
C MET A 1 36.40 19.04 -9.97
N VAL A 2 37.13 18.43 -9.04
CA VAL A 2 36.55 17.42 -8.12
C VAL A 2 35.83 18.13 -6.99
N GLY A 3 34.51 17.95 -6.89
CA GLY A 3 33.71 18.39 -5.74
C GLY A 3 33.66 17.28 -4.70
N VAL A 4 34.25 17.51 -3.52
CA VAL A 4 34.17 16.56 -2.40
C VAL A 4 32.82 16.73 -1.71
N ALA A 5 31.99 15.69 -1.73
CA ALA A 5 30.74 15.66 -0.98
C ALA A 5 31.05 15.55 0.52
N ALA A 6 30.46 16.44 1.33
CA ALA A 6 30.56 16.37 2.78
C ALA A 6 29.52 15.37 3.31
N ALA A 7 29.96 14.17 3.69
CA ALA A 7 29.10 13.19 4.33
C ALA A 7 28.67 13.68 5.72
N ALA A 8 27.38 13.97 5.88
CA ALA A 8 26.80 14.29 7.18
C ALA A 8 26.68 13.00 8.00
N ILE A 9 27.57 12.82 8.98
CA ILE A 9 27.51 11.69 9.92
C ILE A 9 26.35 11.95 10.89
N ILE A 10 25.16 11.44 10.57
CA ILE A 10 24.02 11.40 11.49
C ILE A 10 24.36 10.40 12.62
N GLY A 11 24.18 10.82 13.87
CA GLY A 11 24.54 10.02 15.03
C GLY A 11 23.65 8.79 15.17
N ILE A 12 24.23 7.60 15.01
CA ILE A 12 23.56 6.33 15.28
C ILE A 12 23.38 6.20 16.80
N GLY A 13 22.14 6.34 17.27
CA GLY A 13 21.77 5.93 18.63
C GLY A 13 21.81 4.40 18.75
N PRO A 14 22.31 3.84 19.86
CA PRO A 14 22.35 2.39 20.03
C PRO A 14 20.93 1.82 20.12
N VAL A 15 20.59 0.89 19.22
CA VAL A 15 19.40 0.06 19.36
C VAL A 15 19.65 -0.91 20.51
N VAL A 16 18.84 -0.81 21.57
CA VAL A 16 18.86 -1.74 22.70
C VAL A 16 17.63 -2.63 22.56
N LEU A 17 17.85 -3.89 22.21
CA LEU A 17 16.79 -4.90 22.21
C LEU A 17 16.51 -5.33 23.66
N PRO A 18 15.25 -5.44 24.10
CA PRO A 18 14.93 -6.26 25.25
C PRO A 18 15.31 -7.73 24.94
N VAL A 19 15.63 -8.49 25.97
CA VAL A 19 15.85 -9.94 25.83
C VAL A 19 14.65 -10.65 26.43
N GLY A 20 13.63 -10.88 25.61
CA GLY A 20 12.55 -11.82 25.90
C GLY A 20 13.05 -13.27 25.95
N ALA A 21 12.13 -14.21 26.22
CA ALA A 21 12.40 -15.64 26.13
C ALA A 21 11.63 -16.22 24.93
N GLU A 22 12.35 -16.85 24.00
CA GLU A 22 11.81 -17.55 22.82
C GLU A 22 10.77 -16.70 22.03
N ALA A 23 11.10 -15.42 21.83
CA ALA A 23 10.26 -14.43 21.17
C ALA A 23 10.90 -14.03 19.83
N ALA A 24 10.17 -14.21 18.73
CA ALA A 24 10.62 -13.78 17.42
C ALA A 24 10.74 -12.24 17.35
N THR A 25 11.67 -11.74 16.54
CA THR A 25 11.89 -10.29 16.41
C THR A 25 11.11 -9.72 15.23
N LEU A 26 10.28 -8.70 15.45
CA LEU A 26 9.58 -7.98 14.38
C LEU A 26 10.28 -6.67 14.06
N VAL A 27 10.99 -6.59 12.93
CA VAL A 27 11.56 -5.34 12.43
C VAL A 27 10.51 -4.62 11.58
N PHE A 28 9.99 -3.50 12.08
CA PHE A 28 8.91 -2.74 11.44
C PHE A 28 9.44 -1.51 10.71
N VAL A 29 9.18 -1.43 9.41
CA VAL A 29 9.58 -0.31 8.54
C VAL A 29 8.35 0.52 8.12
N PRO A 30 8.21 1.78 8.59
CA PRO A 30 7.01 2.57 8.38
C PRO A 30 6.86 3.10 6.93
N PRO A 31 5.62 3.47 6.52
CA PRO A 31 5.35 4.12 5.24
C PRO A 31 5.76 5.60 5.23
N THR A 32 5.72 6.20 4.03
CA THR A 32 5.84 7.65 3.83
C THR A 32 4.92 8.41 4.79
N GLY A 33 5.46 9.41 5.46
CA GLY A 33 4.77 10.24 6.44
C GLY A 33 4.90 9.80 7.91
N MET A 34 5.47 8.62 8.16
CA MET A 34 5.59 8.06 9.51
C MET A 34 7.07 7.87 9.89
N SER A 35 7.83 8.97 10.00
CA SER A 35 9.26 8.95 10.32
C SER A 35 9.61 8.36 11.69
N VAL A 36 8.62 8.28 12.58
CA VAL A 36 8.66 7.51 13.83
C VAL A 36 7.45 6.55 13.84
N PRO A 37 7.66 5.22 13.85
CA PRO A 37 6.60 4.23 13.93
C PRO A 37 5.61 4.45 15.08
N LEU A 38 4.34 4.13 14.83
CA LEU A 38 3.28 4.22 15.83
C LEU A 38 2.99 2.85 16.46
N PRO A 39 2.78 2.77 17.80
CA PRO A 39 2.38 1.52 18.45
C PRO A 39 1.17 0.84 17.78
N ARG A 40 0.08 1.58 17.51
CA ARG A 40 -1.10 1.03 16.81
C ARG A 40 -0.77 0.48 15.42
N SER A 41 0.07 1.16 14.63
CA SER A 41 0.41 0.67 13.28
C SER A 41 1.26 -0.60 13.33
N MET A 42 2.07 -0.78 14.38
CA MET A 42 2.81 -2.03 14.61
C MET A 42 1.89 -3.16 15.12
N THR A 43 0.90 -2.85 15.94
CA THR A 43 -0.16 -3.80 16.34
C THR A 43 -1.04 -4.21 15.15
N ASN A 44 -1.50 -3.26 14.34
CA ASN A 44 -2.32 -3.52 13.16
C ASN A 44 -1.57 -4.37 12.12
N ALA A 45 -0.25 -4.21 11.99
CA ALA A 45 0.56 -5.11 11.15
C ALA A 45 0.52 -6.57 11.64
N GLN A 46 0.74 -6.81 12.94
CA GLN A 46 0.66 -8.14 13.55
C GLN A 46 -0.74 -8.75 13.45
N ASN A 47 -1.77 -7.96 13.76
CA ASN A 47 -3.18 -8.40 13.75
C ASN A 47 -3.70 -8.76 12.35
N TYR A 48 -3.21 -8.10 11.30
CA TYR A 48 -3.83 -8.22 9.97
C TYR A 48 -2.95 -8.89 8.92
N TYR A 49 -1.62 -8.75 8.96
CA TYR A 49 -0.75 -9.10 7.83
C TYR A 49 0.34 -10.13 8.14
N LEU A 50 0.53 -10.49 9.41
CA LEU A 50 1.59 -11.39 9.85
C LEU A 50 1.13 -12.82 10.16
N ASP A 51 -0.12 -13.20 9.86
CA ASP A 51 -0.49 -14.62 9.92
C ASP A 51 0.35 -15.47 8.96
N GLY A 52 0.62 -16.72 9.35
CA GLY A 52 1.59 -17.59 8.71
C GLY A 52 3.07 -17.27 9.02
N THR A 53 3.39 -16.15 9.69
CA THR A 53 4.75 -15.83 10.14
C THR A 53 4.99 -16.23 11.61
N ALA A 54 6.21 -16.04 12.11
CA ALA A 54 6.55 -16.17 13.52
C ALA A 54 5.77 -15.17 14.41
N CYS A 55 5.46 -13.97 13.92
CA CYS A 55 4.77 -12.90 14.65
C CYS A 55 3.28 -12.78 14.30
N ALA A 56 2.62 -13.92 14.10
CA ALA A 56 1.17 -14.01 13.87
C ALA A 56 0.37 -13.77 15.16
N GLY A 57 -0.67 -12.93 15.08
CA GLY A 57 -1.75 -12.87 16.08
C GLY A 57 -1.32 -12.37 17.46
N ASP A 58 -1.59 -13.18 18.50
CA ASP A 58 -1.36 -12.86 19.92
C ASP A 58 0.03 -13.24 20.43
N ARG A 59 0.91 -13.75 19.56
CA ARG A 59 2.28 -14.14 19.91
C ARG A 59 3.10 -12.94 20.37
N THR A 60 3.88 -13.14 21.42
CA THR A 60 4.86 -12.14 21.89
C THR A 60 6.05 -12.06 20.95
N CYS A 61 6.15 -10.95 20.21
CA CYS A 61 7.34 -10.59 19.44
C CYS A 61 8.01 -9.33 19.99
N ASP A 62 9.33 -9.31 19.99
CA ASP A 62 10.12 -8.13 20.35
C ASP A 62 10.18 -7.19 19.13
N VAL A 63 9.47 -6.06 19.21
CA VAL A 63 9.25 -5.15 18.07
C VAL A 63 10.34 -4.08 17.97
N VAL A 64 10.98 -4.00 16.81
CA VAL A 64 12.09 -3.08 16.49
C VAL A 64 11.63 -2.02 15.47
N PRO A 65 11.24 -0.82 15.91
CA PRO A 65 10.75 0.24 15.04
C PRO A 65 11.90 0.96 14.28
N ILE A 66 11.92 0.88 12.95
CA ILE A 66 12.87 1.63 12.12
C ILE A 66 12.40 3.09 11.97
N SER A 67 13.12 4.03 12.60
CA SER A 67 12.88 5.47 12.47
C SER A 67 13.82 6.08 11.42
N TYR A 68 13.27 6.49 10.29
CA TYR A 68 13.97 7.03 9.11
C TYR A 68 13.20 8.24 8.55
N PRO A 69 13.73 9.05 7.60
CA PRO A 69 13.02 10.23 7.10
C PRO A 69 11.59 9.97 6.62
N ALA A 70 11.32 8.78 6.07
CA ALA A 70 10.00 8.32 5.62
C ALA A 70 9.26 9.40 4.82
N SER A 71 9.90 9.94 3.78
CA SER A 71 9.54 11.23 3.19
C SER A 71 9.65 11.23 1.66
N PHE A 72 8.95 12.16 1.01
CA PHE A 72 8.92 12.25 -0.45
C PHE A 72 8.77 13.70 -0.96
N TRP A 73 9.88 14.45 -0.96
CA TRP A 73 9.95 15.77 -1.59
C TRP A 73 9.66 15.69 -3.11
N PRO A 74 8.91 16.63 -3.73
CA PRO A 74 8.39 17.90 -3.19
C PRO A 74 6.96 17.82 -2.64
N LEU A 75 6.45 16.64 -2.26
CA LEU A 75 5.06 16.45 -1.84
C LEU A 75 4.76 16.98 -0.41
N SER A 76 5.53 17.97 0.07
CA SER A 76 5.35 18.58 1.40
C SER A 76 4.07 19.40 1.56
N PHE A 77 3.40 19.73 0.44
CA PHE A 77 2.06 20.30 0.45
C PHE A 77 0.97 19.24 0.74
N LEU A 78 1.26 17.94 0.58
CA LEU A 78 0.38 16.88 1.06
C LEU A 78 0.60 16.71 2.56
N GLN A 79 -0.36 17.19 3.36
CA GLN A 79 -0.34 17.02 4.80
C GLN A 79 -0.19 15.53 5.16
N ARG A 80 0.66 15.24 6.15
CA ARG A 80 1.19 13.90 6.51
C ARG A 80 2.36 13.36 5.67
N TRP A 81 2.68 13.84 4.45
CA TRP A 81 3.72 13.19 3.60
C TRP A 81 5.17 13.61 3.85
N CYS A 82 5.39 14.65 4.64
CA CYS A 82 6.69 15.23 4.94
C CYS A 82 6.74 15.73 6.39
N ALA A 83 7.91 15.57 7.03
CA ALA A 83 8.32 16.41 8.15
C ALA A 83 9.00 17.70 7.65
N ALA A 84 9.49 18.54 8.56
CA ALA A 84 10.15 19.81 8.20
C ALA A 84 11.46 19.61 7.39
N ASP A 85 12.09 18.45 7.52
CA ASP A 85 13.33 18.00 6.91
C ASP A 85 13.09 17.02 5.74
N CYS A 86 12.01 17.23 4.97
CA CYS A 86 11.57 16.30 3.93
C CYS A 86 12.65 16.00 2.88
N GLN A 87 13.12 14.75 2.86
CA GLN A 87 14.09 14.27 1.91
C GLN A 87 13.42 13.86 0.60
N LYS A 88 14.23 13.70 -0.45
CA LYS A 88 13.82 13.02 -1.68
C LYS A 88 13.71 11.51 -1.49
N TRP A 89 13.08 10.81 -2.44
CA TRP A 89 12.75 9.39 -2.30
C TRP A 89 14.00 8.50 -2.07
N ASP A 90 14.97 8.50 -2.99
CA ASP A 90 16.15 7.64 -2.90
C ASP A 90 16.97 7.94 -1.63
N VAL A 91 17.04 9.21 -1.21
CA VAL A 91 17.70 9.64 0.03
C VAL A 91 16.98 9.09 1.28
N SER A 92 15.65 9.15 1.29
CA SER A 92 14.82 8.59 2.37
C SER A 92 14.97 7.07 2.44
N VAL A 93 14.87 6.38 1.30
CA VAL A 93 15.00 4.92 1.20
C VAL A 93 16.39 4.46 1.62
N GLN A 94 17.47 5.12 1.20
CA GLN A 94 18.85 4.72 1.52
C GLN A 94 19.18 4.80 3.02
N ASP A 95 18.65 5.79 3.76
CA ASP A 95 18.77 5.82 5.23
C ASP A 95 17.96 4.69 5.89
N GLY A 96 16.74 4.44 5.39
CA GLY A 96 15.92 3.30 5.81
C GLY A 96 16.62 1.95 5.62
N MET A 97 17.20 1.72 4.44
CA MET A 97 17.98 0.51 4.11
C MET A 97 19.16 0.31 5.07
N THR A 98 19.88 1.39 5.38
CA THR A 98 21.04 1.37 6.28
C THR A 98 20.64 0.95 7.70
N LYS A 99 19.52 1.48 8.20
CA LYS A 99 18.99 1.17 9.53
C LYS A 99 18.36 -0.22 9.59
N LEU A 100 17.65 -0.64 8.54
CA LEU A 100 17.10 -1.99 8.41
C LEU A 100 18.19 -3.05 8.42
N ALA A 101 19.26 -2.87 7.64
CA ALA A 101 20.38 -3.81 7.59
C ALA A 101 21.06 -3.96 8.97
N PHE A 102 21.27 -2.84 9.68
CA PHE A 102 21.80 -2.86 11.05
C PHE A 102 20.87 -3.58 12.03
N ALA A 103 19.57 -3.27 12.02
CA ALA A 103 18.59 -3.89 12.92
C ALA A 103 18.42 -5.40 12.65
N THR A 104 18.39 -5.80 11.37
CA THR A 104 18.27 -7.20 10.95
C THR A 104 19.48 -8.01 11.39
N GLY A 105 20.69 -7.50 11.17
CA GLY A 105 21.93 -8.15 11.64
C GLY A 105 22.04 -8.18 13.17
N ALA A 106 21.56 -7.16 13.87
CA ALA A 106 21.52 -7.16 15.33
C ALA A 106 20.52 -8.19 15.90
N ALA A 107 19.36 -8.36 15.27
CA ALA A 107 18.36 -9.36 15.65
C ALA A 107 18.87 -10.80 15.42
N LEU A 108 19.36 -11.10 14.21
CA LEU A 108 19.89 -12.42 13.85
C LEU A 108 21.08 -12.86 14.74
N ALA A 109 21.86 -11.90 15.25
CA ALA A 109 22.99 -12.15 16.14
C ALA A 109 22.64 -12.12 17.65
N ALA A 110 21.40 -11.79 18.03
CA ALA A 110 20.99 -11.72 19.44
C ALA A 110 20.53 -13.08 19.99
N SER A 111 19.89 -13.91 19.15
CA SER A 111 19.40 -15.25 19.48
C SER A 111 19.33 -16.13 18.22
N ASP A 112 18.82 -17.35 18.34
CA ASP A 112 18.52 -18.26 17.22
C ASP A 112 17.05 -18.18 16.74
N ASP A 113 16.26 -17.23 17.25
CA ASP A 113 14.82 -17.09 16.93
C ASP A 113 14.56 -16.54 15.51
N ASP A 114 13.32 -16.70 15.01
CA ASP A 114 12.89 -16.12 13.73
C ASP A 114 12.92 -14.57 13.75
N VAL A 115 13.19 -13.97 12.59
CA VAL A 115 13.18 -12.51 12.39
C VAL A 115 12.21 -12.16 11.26
N VAL A 116 11.14 -11.46 11.61
CA VAL A 116 10.10 -11.01 10.67
C VAL A 116 10.39 -9.57 10.25
N LEU A 117 10.51 -9.31 8.94
CA LEU A 117 10.66 -7.97 8.38
C LEU A 117 9.31 -7.52 7.79
N TYR A 118 8.68 -6.51 8.38
CA TYR A 118 7.43 -5.93 7.87
C TYR A 118 7.66 -4.53 7.31
N GLY A 119 7.18 -4.27 6.09
CA GLY A 119 7.24 -2.94 5.48
C GLY A 119 5.96 -2.58 4.72
N HIS A 120 5.53 -1.32 4.84
CA HIS A 120 4.40 -0.77 4.08
C HIS A 120 4.85 0.38 3.17
N SER A 121 4.41 0.41 1.91
CA SER A 121 4.64 1.52 0.96
C SER A 121 6.15 1.81 0.79
N GLN A 122 6.66 3.01 1.10
CA GLN A 122 8.11 3.29 1.11
C GLN A 122 8.90 2.36 2.05
N GLY A 123 8.29 1.87 3.14
CA GLY A 123 8.89 0.85 3.99
C GLY A 123 9.00 -0.53 3.33
N ALA A 124 8.09 -0.87 2.41
CA ALA A 124 8.23 -2.06 1.57
C ALA A 124 9.38 -1.88 0.55
N ALA A 125 9.53 -0.69 -0.05
CA ALA A 125 10.67 -0.37 -0.91
C ALA A 125 12.01 -0.45 -0.17
N VAL A 126 12.06 0.04 1.08
CA VAL A 126 13.25 -0.08 1.94
C VAL A 126 13.66 -1.54 2.14
N ILE A 127 12.72 -2.45 2.40
CA ILE A 127 13.04 -3.89 2.49
C ILE A 127 13.44 -4.45 1.13
N SER A 128 12.62 -4.23 0.09
CA SER A 128 12.84 -4.66 -1.30
C SER A 128 14.26 -4.38 -1.79
N ASN A 129 14.72 -3.12 -1.67
CA ASN A 129 16.06 -2.71 -2.08
C ASN A 129 17.18 -3.22 -1.15
N THR A 130 16.85 -3.60 0.09
CA THR A 130 17.81 -4.21 1.04
C THR A 130 17.96 -5.72 0.82
N MET A 131 16.96 -6.42 0.25
CA MET A 131 16.98 -7.89 0.07
C MET A 131 18.18 -8.38 -0.76
N ALA A 132 18.59 -7.65 -1.80
CA ALA A 132 19.76 -8.00 -2.61
C ALA A 132 21.06 -7.96 -1.79
N ALA A 133 21.20 -7.04 -0.84
CA ALA A 133 22.35 -6.99 0.06
C ALA A 133 22.30 -8.18 1.03
N LEU A 134 21.18 -8.39 1.72
CA LEU A 134 21.00 -9.48 2.69
C LEU A 134 21.28 -10.86 2.09
N ALA A 135 20.83 -11.12 0.86
CA ALA A 135 21.07 -12.35 0.12
C ALA A 135 22.57 -12.68 -0.04
N THR A 136 23.42 -11.65 -0.15
CA THR A 136 24.87 -11.78 -0.33
C THR A 136 25.68 -11.73 0.97
N THR A 137 25.15 -11.10 2.02
CA THR A 137 25.86 -10.93 3.31
C THR A 137 25.55 -12.04 4.32
N LEU A 138 24.37 -12.64 4.25
CA LEU A 138 23.91 -13.66 5.19
C LEU A 138 24.28 -15.07 4.74
N THR A 139 24.46 -15.95 5.72
CA THR A 139 24.50 -17.42 5.52
C THR A 139 23.12 -17.96 5.17
N ASP A 140 23.05 -19.19 4.67
CA ASP A 140 21.77 -19.81 4.29
C ASP A 140 20.91 -20.15 5.53
N ASP A 141 21.53 -20.41 6.69
CA ASP A 141 20.84 -20.61 7.97
C ASP A 141 20.21 -19.30 8.48
N GLU A 142 20.91 -18.16 8.36
CA GLU A 142 20.36 -16.83 8.66
C GLU A 142 19.22 -16.45 7.71
N LYS A 143 19.31 -16.79 6.41
CA LYS A 143 18.21 -16.58 5.44
C LYS A 143 16.99 -17.44 5.76
N ALA A 144 17.18 -18.65 6.27
CA ALA A 144 16.08 -19.55 6.64
C ALA A 144 15.25 -19.03 7.83
N ARG A 145 15.86 -18.21 8.72
CA ARG A 145 15.20 -17.51 9.83
C ARG A 145 14.53 -16.19 9.43
N LEU A 146 14.67 -15.72 8.19
CA LEU A 146 14.08 -14.47 7.71
C LEU A 146 12.73 -14.67 7.02
N GLN A 147 11.72 -13.96 7.51
CA GLN A 147 10.36 -13.98 6.98
C GLN A 147 9.95 -12.56 6.61
N VAL A 148 9.63 -12.30 5.34
CA VAL A 148 9.41 -10.93 4.84
C VAL A 148 7.95 -10.71 4.44
N VAL A 149 7.34 -9.61 4.89
CA VAL A 149 5.98 -9.20 4.51
C VAL A 149 5.98 -7.75 4.00
N LEU A 150 5.49 -7.56 2.77
CA LEU A 150 5.53 -6.29 2.05
C LEU A 150 4.10 -5.86 1.68
N THR A 151 3.55 -4.82 2.30
CA THR A 151 2.19 -4.33 2.02
C THR A 151 2.21 -3.08 1.13
N GLY A 152 1.41 -3.06 0.04
CA GLY A 152 1.41 -1.96 -0.92
C GLY A 152 2.79 -1.78 -1.60
N ASN A 153 3.43 -2.88 -1.97
CA ASN A 153 4.83 -2.88 -2.43
C ASN A 153 5.00 -2.20 -3.80
N ILE A 154 5.55 -0.99 -3.78
CA ILE A 154 5.80 -0.15 -4.96
C ILE A 154 6.84 -0.73 -5.94
N ASP A 155 7.66 -1.67 -5.46
CA ASP A 155 8.70 -2.37 -6.23
C ASP A 155 8.24 -3.77 -6.71
N ASN A 156 6.96 -4.13 -6.55
CA ASN A 156 6.44 -5.42 -7.00
C ASN A 156 6.84 -5.70 -8.48
N PRO A 157 7.43 -6.87 -8.83
CA PRO A 157 7.96 -7.11 -10.19
C PRO A 157 6.90 -6.96 -11.28
N ALA A 158 5.71 -7.52 -11.05
CA ALA A 158 4.49 -7.15 -11.73
C ALA A 158 3.59 -6.33 -10.79
N GLY A 159 3.09 -5.18 -11.24
CA GLY A 159 2.18 -4.32 -10.49
C GLY A 159 2.84 -3.13 -9.77
N GLY A 160 4.08 -3.24 -9.31
CA GLY A 160 4.74 -2.13 -8.61
C GLY A 160 4.92 -0.89 -9.51
N LEU A 161 4.53 0.30 -9.05
CA LEU A 161 4.60 1.53 -9.86
C LEU A 161 6.03 1.86 -10.31
N TRP A 162 7.05 1.63 -9.47
CA TRP A 162 8.45 1.83 -9.86
C TRP A 162 8.94 0.75 -10.84
N SER A 163 8.39 -0.46 -10.80
CA SER A 163 8.59 -1.48 -11.84
C SER A 163 7.91 -1.08 -13.16
N ARG A 164 6.64 -0.65 -13.13
CA ARG A 164 5.91 -0.16 -14.32
C ARG A 164 6.65 0.99 -15.01
N LEU A 165 7.24 1.91 -14.23
CA LEU A 165 7.98 3.08 -14.72
C LEU A 165 9.47 2.84 -15.05
N GLY A 166 9.99 1.61 -14.91
CA GLY A 166 11.42 1.31 -15.03
C GLY A 166 12.08 1.62 -16.38
N PHE A 167 11.31 1.95 -17.42
CA PHE A 167 11.84 2.48 -18.68
C PHE A 167 12.43 3.91 -18.55
N LEU A 168 12.14 4.62 -17.45
CA LEU A 168 12.72 5.94 -17.15
C LEU A 168 14.13 5.83 -16.56
N GLY A 169 14.45 4.73 -15.86
CA GLY A 169 15.67 4.57 -15.08
C GLY A 169 15.68 5.42 -13.80
N GLN A 170 15.59 6.74 -13.92
CA GLN A 170 15.52 7.67 -12.79
C GLN A 170 14.56 8.83 -13.10
N ILE A 171 13.94 9.41 -12.06
CA ILE A 171 13.11 10.63 -12.15
C ILE A 171 13.85 11.78 -11.45
N PRO A 172 14.70 12.59 -12.14
CA PRO A 172 15.73 13.40 -11.47
C PRO A 172 15.25 14.52 -10.56
N ILE A 173 14.04 15.06 -10.79
CA ILE A 173 13.45 16.08 -9.92
C ILE A 173 13.07 15.45 -8.58
N LEU A 174 12.37 14.32 -8.63
CA LEU A 174 11.91 13.56 -7.46
C LEU A 174 13.03 12.76 -6.77
N ASP A 175 14.10 12.47 -7.51
CA ASP A 175 15.20 11.56 -7.15
C ASP A 175 14.65 10.21 -6.68
N VAL A 176 13.98 9.57 -7.63
CA VAL A 176 13.43 8.22 -7.56
C VAL A 176 14.16 7.39 -8.61
N THR A 177 14.85 6.34 -8.20
CA THR A 177 15.33 5.29 -9.10
C THR A 177 14.19 4.31 -9.39
N THR A 178 14.05 3.89 -10.64
CA THR A 178 12.92 3.09 -11.15
C THR A 178 13.44 1.86 -11.88
N GLY A 179 12.61 0.81 -11.99
CA GLY A 179 13.03 -0.46 -12.60
C GLY A 179 13.90 -1.33 -11.69
N LEU A 180 13.76 -1.17 -10.37
CA LEU A 180 14.33 -2.03 -9.34
C LEU A 180 13.23 -2.94 -8.75
N PRO A 181 12.80 -3.99 -9.47
CA PRO A 181 11.79 -4.91 -8.97
C PRO A 181 12.31 -5.70 -7.76
N THR A 182 11.45 -6.01 -6.80
CA THR A 182 11.80 -6.80 -5.60
C THR A 182 12.47 -8.13 -6.00
N PRO A 183 13.74 -8.37 -5.59
CA PRO A 183 14.51 -9.54 -6.05
C PRO A 183 13.93 -10.87 -5.55
N THR A 184 13.63 -11.79 -6.47
CA THR A 184 12.89 -13.02 -6.19
C THR A 184 13.76 -14.26 -5.95
N ASP A 185 15.00 -14.26 -6.43
CA ASP A 185 15.96 -15.37 -6.37
C ASP A 185 16.99 -15.26 -5.20
N THR A 186 16.66 -14.47 -4.17
CA THR A 186 17.53 -14.14 -3.03
C THR A 186 17.76 -15.27 -2.02
N GLY A 187 16.96 -16.33 -2.08
CA GLY A 187 16.85 -17.35 -1.03
C GLY A 187 15.90 -16.96 0.11
N ILE A 188 15.77 -15.68 0.43
CA ILE A 188 14.86 -15.12 1.44
C ILE A 188 13.44 -15.08 0.85
N LYS A 189 12.44 -15.64 1.55
CA LYS A 189 11.04 -15.64 1.08
C LYS A 189 10.31 -14.39 1.50
N PHE A 190 9.48 -13.87 0.61
CA PHE A 190 8.56 -12.78 0.93
C PHE A 190 7.11 -13.08 0.55
N THR A 191 6.20 -12.46 1.30
CA THR A 191 4.78 -12.34 0.98
C THR A 191 4.49 -10.88 0.65
N SER A 192 4.19 -10.60 -0.62
CA SER A 192 3.67 -9.31 -1.07
C SER A 192 2.16 -9.29 -0.97
N ILE A 193 1.60 -8.23 -0.39
CA ILE A 193 0.17 -8.05 -0.16
C ILE A 193 -0.26 -6.71 -0.72
N ILE A 194 -1.20 -6.70 -1.66
CA ILE A 194 -1.68 -5.50 -2.34
C ILE A 194 -3.21 -5.49 -2.40
N MET A 195 -3.80 -4.30 -2.31
CA MET A 195 -5.23 -4.13 -2.61
C MET A 195 -5.42 -4.10 -4.13
N GLN A 196 -6.46 -4.76 -4.63
CA GLN A 196 -6.84 -4.70 -6.03
C GLN A 196 -7.11 -3.25 -6.44
N TYR A 197 -6.45 -2.80 -7.50
CA TYR A 197 -6.44 -1.43 -8.01
C TYR A 197 -5.70 -0.38 -7.15
N ASP A 198 -4.88 -0.78 -6.17
CA ASP A 198 -3.90 0.12 -5.56
C ASP A 198 -2.93 0.64 -6.64
N GLY A 199 -3.01 1.93 -7.00
CA GLY A 199 -2.14 2.53 -8.02
C GLY A 199 -0.63 2.56 -7.70
N VAL A 200 -0.21 2.07 -6.52
CA VAL A 200 1.19 1.91 -6.12
C VAL A 200 1.66 0.46 -6.23
N GLY A 201 0.94 -0.48 -5.59
CA GLY A 201 1.32 -1.91 -5.58
C GLY A 201 0.70 -2.76 -6.69
N ASP A 202 -0.45 -2.34 -7.22
CA ASP A 202 -1.23 -2.94 -8.33
C ASP A 202 -1.43 -1.91 -9.45
N ALA A 203 -0.37 -1.21 -9.85
CA ALA A 203 -0.43 -0.27 -10.96
C ALA A 203 -0.73 -1.01 -12.29
N PRO A 204 -1.66 -0.50 -13.12
CA PRO A 204 -2.07 -1.14 -14.37
C PRO A 204 -0.90 -1.32 -15.34
N LYS A 205 -0.99 -2.34 -16.19
CA LYS A 205 0.00 -2.61 -17.23
C LYS A 205 -0.26 -1.77 -18.48
N TYR A 206 -1.53 -1.58 -18.83
CA TYR A 206 -1.98 -0.97 -20.08
C TYR A 206 -2.44 0.47 -19.85
N TRP A 207 -1.49 1.40 -19.85
CA TRP A 207 -1.70 2.82 -19.57
C TRP A 207 -2.43 3.57 -20.70
N GLY A 208 -2.65 2.93 -21.85
CA GLY A 208 -3.59 3.40 -22.87
C GLY A 208 -5.07 3.26 -22.45
N ASN A 209 -5.36 2.62 -21.29
CA ASN A 209 -6.70 2.52 -20.72
C ASN A 209 -6.93 3.64 -19.69
N PRO A 210 -7.63 4.74 -20.05
CA PRO A 210 -7.83 5.86 -19.13
C PRO A 210 -8.73 5.51 -17.93
N LEU A 211 -9.63 4.52 -18.07
CA LEU A 211 -10.46 4.06 -16.95
C LEU A 211 -9.61 3.31 -15.92
N ALA A 212 -8.72 2.42 -16.38
CA ALA A 212 -7.82 1.68 -15.51
C ALA A 212 -6.83 2.60 -14.78
N VAL A 213 -6.26 3.59 -15.48
CA VAL A 213 -5.36 4.59 -14.88
C VAL A 213 -6.09 5.49 -13.88
N LEU A 214 -7.28 5.98 -14.20
CA LEU A 214 -8.07 6.81 -13.27
C LEU A 214 -8.55 6.01 -12.04
N ASN A 215 -8.90 4.74 -12.23
CA ASN A 215 -9.24 3.82 -11.14
C ASN A 215 -8.01 3.49 -10.26
N ALA A 216 -6.81 3.41 -10.84
CA ALA A 216 -5.57 3.25 -10.07
C ALA A 216 -5.20 4.51 -9.27
N VAL A 217 -5.37 5.71 -9.85
CA VAL A 217 -5.15 6.99 -9.16
C VAL A 217 -6.11 7.17 -7.98
N THR A 218 -7.39 6.80 -8.15
CA THR A 218 -8.35 6.80 -7.04
C THR A 218 -8.05 5.66 -6.04
N GLY A 219 -7.58 4.50 -6.49
CA GLY A 219 -7.16 3.41 -5.59
C GLY A 219 -5.98 3.82 -4.69
N PHE A 220 -5.01 4.56 -5.22
CA PHE A 220 -3.97 5.20 -4.43
C PHE A 220 -4.54 6.16 -3.35
N MET A 221 -5.57 6.94 -3.68
CA MET A 221 -6.19 7.89 -2.73
C MET A 221 -7.05 7.22 -1.64
N TYR A 222 -7.73 6.11 -1.95
CA TYR A 222 -8.76 5.51 -1.08
C TYR A 222 -8.41 4.12 -0.49
N LEU A 223 -7.35 3.46 -0.98
CA LEU A 223 -6.93 2.12 -0.53
C LEU A 223 -5.51 2.10 0.05
N HIS A 224 -4.55 2.75 -0.62
CA HIS A 224 -3.12 2.52 -0.37
C HIS A 224 -2.67 2.90 1.04
N GLY A 225 -2.86 4.17 1.42
CA GLY A 225 -2.33 4.73 2.67
C GLY A 225 -3.09 4.40 3.95
N SER A 226 -4.12 3.54 3.87
CA SER A 226 -5.04 3.24 4.98
C SER A 226 -5.05 1.77 5.41
N THR A 227 -4.23 0.91 4.80
CA THR A 227 -4.02 -0.50 5.17
C THR A 227 -3.63 -0.69 6.64
N LEU A 228 -2.90 0.26 7.22
CA LEU A 228 -2.51 0.28 8.63
C LEU A 228 -3.48 1.07 9.55
N SER A 229 -4.65 1.47 9.06
CA SER A 229 -5.71 2.10 9.88
C SER A 229 -6.42 1.06 10.77
N PRO A 230 -7.02 1.46 11.91
CA PRO A 230 -6.98 2.79 12.53
C PRO A 230 -5.66 3.08 13.27
N ASP A 231 -5.03 4.20 12.94
CA ASP A 231 -3.84 4.72 13.63
C ASP A 231 -4.19 5.93 14.53
N LYS A 232 -3.20 6.72 14.98
CA LYS A 232 -3.46 7.95 15.78
C LYS A 232 -3.73 9.21 14.93
N TYR A 233 -3.53 9.13 13.62
CA TYR A 233 -3.75 10.22 12.67
C TYR A 233 -5.07 10.06 11.92
N SER A 234 -5.66 8.88 11.97
CA SER A 234 -7.08 8.61 11.76
C SER A 234 -7.89 9.41 12.79
N PRO A 235 -9.02 10.02 12.41
CA PRO A 235 -9.98 10.51 13.39
C PRO A 235 -10.53 9.32 14.22
N PRO A 236 -11.22 9.54 15.35
CA PRO A 236 -11.87 8.46 16.09
C PRO A 236 -12.88 7.73 15.18
N LEU A 237 -12.55 6.50 14.78
CA LEU A 237 -13.38 5.73 13.85
C LEU A 237 -14.44 4.91 14.61
N PRO A 238 -15.63 4.73 14.04
CA PRO A 238 -16.66 3.83 14.58
C PRO A 238 -16.38 2.35 14.24
N CYS A 239 -15.19 2.02 13.74
CA CYS A 239 -14.86 0.75 13.11
C CYS A 239 -13.37 0.44 13.20
N GLU A 240 -13.03 -0.86 13.25
CA GLU A 240 -11.66 -1.36 13.39
C GLU A 240 -11.07 -1.90 12.08
N VAL A 241 -11.82 -1.90 10.97
CA VAL A 241 -11.34 -2.41 9.67
C VAL A 241 -10.27 -1.47 9.09
N PRO A 242 -9.19 -2.01 8.51
CA PRO A 242 -8.39 -1.27 7.53
C PRO A 242 -9.28 -0.56 6.51
N ASN A 243 -8.90 0.64 6.09
CA ASN A 243 -9.68 1.47 5.17
C ASN A 243 -11.15 1.76 5.57
N CYS A 244 -11.64 1.57 6.82
CA CYS A 244 -13.08 1.67 7.13
C CYS A 244 -13.72 3.06 6.94
N HIS A 245 -12.94 4.11 6.70
CA HIS A 245 -13.41 5.42 6.23
C HIS A 245 -13.92 5.40 4.78
N THR A 246 -13.44 4.47 3.96
CA THR A 246 -13.64 4.42 2.51
C THR A 246 -15.01 3.82 2.18
N PRO A 247 -15.91 4.59 1.52
CA PRO A 247 -17.26 4.10 1.19
C PRO A 247 -17.23 2.86 0.29
N GLY A 248 -17.93 1.80 0.70
CA GLY A 248 -18.00 0.55 -0.05
C GLY A 248 -16.77 -0.36 0.10
N TYR A 249 -15.93 -0.13 1.11
CA TYR A 249 -14.91 -1.09 1.56
C TYR A 249 -15.55 -2.26 2.34
N TYR A 250 -14.71 -3.22 2.78
CA TYR A 250 -15.11 -4.34 3.64
C TYR A 250 -15.84 -3.86 4.91
N PRO A 251 -17.00 -4.46 5.27
CA PRO A 251 -17.82 -4.01 6.39
C PRO A 251 -17.32 -4.52 7.75
N SER A 252 -16.41 -5.49 7.78
CA SER A 252 -15.86 -6.10 9.00
C SER A 252 -14.38 -6.46 8.83
N VAL A 253 -13.67 -6.59 9.95
CA VAL A 253 -12.30 -7.14 9.98
C VAL A 253 -12.32 -8.60 9.51
N GLU A 254 -13.33 -9.36 9.92
CA GLU A 254 -13.50 -10.77 9.55
C GLU A 254 -13.58 -10.98 8.03
N GLU A 255 -14.40 -10.20 7.31
CA GLU A 255 -14.49 -10.29 5.84
C GLU A 255 -13.21 -9.81 5.13
N PHE A 256 -12.53 -8.80 5.69
CA PHE A 256 -11.24 -8.35 5.16
C PHE A 256 -10.17 -9.45 5.31
N LEU A 257 -10.05 -10.08 6.48
CA LEU A 257 -9.11 -11.16 6.73
C LEU A 257 -9.46 -12.42 5.94
N ALA A 258 -10.75 -12.75 5.81
CA ALA A 258 -11.21 -13.86 4.97
C ALA A 258 -10.80 -13.68 3.51
N ALA A 259 -10.91 -12.45 2.96
CA ALA A 259 -10.48 -12.18 1.59
C ALA A 259 -8.95 -12.07 1.44
N LEU A 260 -8.24 -11.61 2.47
CA LEU A 260 -6.77 -11.55 2.51
C LEU A 260 -6.14 -12.94 2.54
N TYR A 261 -6.72 -13.88 3.28
CA TYR A 261 -6.18 -15.24 3.46
C TYR A 261 -6.91 -16.32 2.62
N ASP A 262 -7.81 -15.92 1.73
CA ASP A 262 -8.40 -16.80 0.69
C ASP A 262 -7.30 -17.25 -0.31
N PRO A 263 -7.01 -18.55 -0.43
CA PRO A 263 -6.03 -19.08 -1.39
C PRO A 263 -6.32 -18.71 -2.85
N ALA A 264 -7.55 -18.39 -3.23
CA ALA A 264 -7.89 -17.94 -4.59
C ALA A 264 -7.29 -16.56 -4.94
N ASN A 265 -6.97 -15.74 -3.94
CA ASN A 265 -6.36 -14.42 -4.11
C ASN A 265 -4.81 -14.47 -4.04
N ALA A 266 -4.23 -15.64 -3.77
CA ALA A 266 -2.80 -15.86 -3.65
C ALA A 266 -2.19 -16.53 -4.90
N LYS A 267 -0.99 -16.12 -5.28
CA LYS A 267 -0.14 -16.75 -6.30
C LYS A 267 1.28 -16.92 -5.77
N GLN A 268 2.00 -17.93 -6.24
CA GLN A 268 3.43 -18.10 -5.96
C GLN A 268 4.26 -18.06 -7.25
N ASP A 269 5.50 -17.59 -7.14
CA ASP A 269 6.48 -17.64 -8.23
C ASP A 269 7.31 -18.94 -8.22
N SER A 270 8.25 -19.06 -9.17
CA SER A 270 9.15 -20.22 -9.28
C SER A 270 10.14 -20.38 -8.12
N TYR A 271 10.24 -19.39 -7.22
CA TYR A 271 11.12 -19.38 -6.07
C TYR A 271 10.35 -19.55 -4.75
N GLY A 272 9.02 -19.61 -4.78
CA GLY A 272 8.16 -19.75 -3.61
C GLY A 272 7.87 -18.43 -2.88
N ASN A 273 8.09 -17.27 -3.53
CA ASN A 273 7.59 -16.00 -3.02
C ASN A 273 6.08 -15.92 -3.25
N THR A 274 5.34 -15.39 -2.28
CA THR A 274 3.87 -15.35 -2.30
C THR A 274 3.38 -13.94 -2.62
N TYR A 275 2.33 -13.85 -3.43
CA TYR A 275 1.73 -12.60 -3.89
C TYR A 275 0.23 -12.67 -3.70
N ILE A 276 -0.32 -11.80 -2.86
CA ILE A 276 -1.74 -11.76 -2.51
C ILE A 276 -2.35 -10.47 -3.05
N VAL A 277 -3.39 -10.60 -3.87
CA VAL A 277 -4.16 -9.47 -4.40
C VAL A 277 -5.52 -9.47 -3.72
N VAL A 278 -5.64 -8.76 -2.60
CA VAL A 278 -6.89 -8.65 -1.85
C VAL A 278 -7.91 -7.95 -2.73
N PRO A 279 -9.06 -8.56 -3.06
CA PRO A 279 -10.08 -7.93 -3.90
C PRO A 279 -10.54 -6.59 -3.28
N THR A 280 -10.96 -5.66 -4.12
CA THR A 280 -11.63 -4.44 -3.63
C THR A 280 -13.09 -4.52 -4.08
N PRO A 281 -14.07 -4.67 -3.17
CA PRO A 281 -15.47 -4.90 -3.56
C PRO A 281 -16.04 -3.78 -4.44
N THR A 282 -15.87 -2.54 -3.99
CA THR A 282 -16.23 -1.32 -4.74
C THR A 282 -15.04 -0.83 -5.57
N LEU A 283 -15.27 -0.40 -6.81
CA LEU A 283 -14.21 0.17 -7.65
C LEU A 283 -13.77 1.55 -7.11
N PRO A 284 -12.46 1.83 -6.97
CA PRO A 284 -12.01 3.15 -6.53
C PRO A 284 -12.52 4.34 -7.36
N ILE A 285 -12.76 4.17 -8.66
CA ILE A 285 -13.28 5.24 -9.53
C ILE A 285 -14.66 5.78 -9.10
N VAL A 286 -15.46 4.99 -8.37
CA VAL A 286 -16.77 5.41 -7.83
C VAL A 286 -16.71 5.88 -6.37
N MET A 287 -15.61 5.66 -5.64
CA MET A 287 -15.47 6.06 -4.23
C MET A 287 -15.64 7.57 -3.99
N PRO A 288 -15.11 8.49 -4.82
CA PRO A 288 -15.38 9.93 -4.66
C PRO A 288 -16.87 10.29 -4.78
N LEU A 289 -17.61 9.59 -5.63
CA LEU A 289 -19.05 9.79 -5.81
C LEU A 289 -19.83 9.26 -4.60
N LEU A 290 -19.45 8.12 -4.04
CA LEU A 290 -20.03 7.59 -2.80
C LEU A 290 -19.69 8.45 -1.58
N GLU A 291 -18.49 9.02 -1.50
CA GLU A 291 -18.09 9.94 -0.44
C GLU A 291 -18.92 11.24 -0.50
N LEU A 292 -19.07 11.82 -1.69
CA LEU A 292 -19.96 12.96 -1.92
C LEU A 292 -21.42 12.62 -1.59
N ALA A 293 -21.88 11.41 -1.93
CA ALA A 293 -23.23 10.96 -1.61
C ALA A 293 -23.44 10.85 -0.10
N SER A 294 -22.46 10.33 0.65
CA SER A 294 -22.48 10.27 2.11
C SER A 294 -22.52 11.68 2.73
N LYS A 295 -21.62 12.58 2.27
CA LYS A 295 -21.55 13.99 2.71
C LYS A 295 -22.79 14.82 2.38
N THR A 296 -23.56 14.44 1.38
CA THR A 296 -24.82 15.11 0.98
C THR A 296 -26.08 14.37 1.43
N HIS A 297 -25.93 13.26 2.17
CA HIS A 297 -27.01 12.34 2.56
C HIS A 297 -27.84 11.78 1.38
N THR A 298 -27.25 11.68 0.18
CA THR A 298 -27.88 11.14 -1.03
C THR A 298 -27.51 9.68 -1.32
N THR A 299 -26.78 9.00 -0.44
CA THR A 299 -26.32 7.60 -0.61
C THR A 299 -27.41 6.63 -1.05
N ALA A 300 -28.64 6.74 -0.52
CA ALA A 300 -29.76 5.87 -0.89
C ALA A 300 -30.20 6.02 -2.37
N LEU A 301 -29.92 7.15 -3.02
CA LEU A 301 -30.15 7.38 -4.44
C LEU A 301 -28.93 6.97 -5.29
N VAL A 302 -27.72 7.21 -4.77
CA VAL A 302 -26.46 7.02 -5.52
C VAL A 302 -25.99 5.57 -5.52
N GLN A 303 -26.10 4.85 -4.39
CA GLN A 303 -25.61 3.47 -4.27
C GLN A 303 -26.23 2.50 -5.28
N PRO A 304 -27.55 2.49 -5.54
CA PRO A 304 -28.13 1.62 -6.57
C PRO A 304 -27.60 1.92 -7.98
N ILE A 305 -27.34 3.20 -8.30
CA ILE A 305 -26.78 3.62 -9.59
C ILE A 305 -25.31 3.17 -9.71
N VAL A 306 -24.53 3.30 -8.63
CA VAL A 306 -23.15 2.83 -8.56
C VAL A 306 -23.08 1.31 -8.71
N ASN A 307 -23.94 0.55 -8.02
CA ASN A 307 -24.00 -0.90 -8.14
C ASN A 307 -24.39 -1.32 -9.57
N LEU A 308 -25.32 -0.60 -10.22
CA LEU A 308 -25.75 -0.87 -11.61
C LEU A 308 -24.60 -0.77 -12.62
N ILE A 309 -23.68 0.19 -12.46
CA ILE A 309 -22.59 0.42 -13.41
C ILE A 309 -21.28 -0.29 -13.03
N SER A 310 -21.08 -0.63 -11.75
CA SER A 310 -19.78 -1.11 -11.26
C SER A 310 -19.30 -2.41 -11.91
N PRO A 311 -20.13 -3.46 -12.14
CA PRO A 311 -19.66 -4.66 -12.83
C PRO A 311 -19.20 -4.37 -14.27
N ALA A 312 -19.93 -3.53 -15.01
CA ALA A 312 -19.56 -3.18 -16.39
C ALA A 312 -18.30 -2.30 -16.45
N LEU A 313 -18.15 -1.38 -15.50
CA LEU A 313 -16.90 -0.63 -15.31
C LEU A 313 -15.73 -1.55 -14.95
N ARG A 314 -15.95 -2.58 -14.10
CA ARG A 314 -14.92 -3.54 -13.69
C ARG A 314 -14.32 -4.25 -14.89
N VAL A 315 -15.16 -4.80 -15.78
CA VAL A 315 -14.69 -5.42 -17.04
C VAL A 315 -13.85 -4.45 -17.88
N LEU A 316 -14.29 -3.19 -18.04
CA LEU A 316 -13.54 -2.19 -18.82
C LEU A 316 -12.24 -1.70 -18.15
N ILE A 317 -12.17 -1.78 -16.81
CA ILE A 317 -11.00 -1.44 -16.00
C ILE A 317 -9.99 -2.59 -15.99
N ASP A 318 -10.43 -3.83 -15.82
CA ASP A 318 -9.57 -5.01 -15.78
C ASP A 318 -8.86 -5.28 -17.12
N LEU A 319 -9.40 -4.79 -18.24
CA LEU A 319 -8.67 -4.68 -19.52
C LEU A 319 -7.34 -3.91 -19.42
N GLY A 320 -7.20 -3.02 -18.43
CA GLY A 320 -5.97 -2.30 -18.11
C GLY A 320 -4.88 -3.14 -17.43
N TYR A 321 -5.20 -4.36 -17.02
CA TYR A 321 -4.38 -5.25 -16.20
C TYR A 321 -4.10 -6.55 -16.97
N ASP A 322 -3.06 -7.26 -16.55
CA ASP A 322 -2.72 -8.58 -17.09
C ASP A 322 -2.74 -9.57 -15.92
N ARG A 323 -3.95 -9.93 -15.47
CA ARG A 323 -4.15 -10.72 -14.23
C ARG A 323 -3.53 -12.13 -14.31
N ASP A 324 -3.17 -12.58 -15.50
CA ASP A 324 -2.47 -13.84 -15.78
C ASP A 324 -0.94 -13.69 -15.84
N GLU A 325 -0.39 -12.48 -15.65
CA GLU A 325 1.07 -12.29 -15.63
C GLU A 325 1.72 -12.92 -14.39
N ALA A 326 2.92 -13.50 -14.57
CA ALA A 326 3.64 -14.15 -13.48
C ALA A 326 4.16 -13.08 -12.49
N PRO A 327 3.76 -13.10 -11.21
CA PRO A 327 3.89 -11.92 -10.34
C PRO A 327 5.34 -11.60 -9.95
N GLY A 328 6.21 -12.62 -9.92
CA GLY A 328 7.65 -12.49 -9.71
C GLY A 328 8.48 -12.17 -10.95
N VAL A 329 7.84 -11.86 -12.09
CA VAL A 329 8.52 -11.47 -13.34
C VAL A 329 8.36 -9.96 -13.56
N TYR A 330 9.47 -9.27 -13.81
CA TYR A 330 9.50 -7.84 -14.10
C TYR A 330 8.63 -7.50 -15.33
N ALA A 331 7.61 -6.67 -15.12
CA ALA A 331 6.62 -6.31 -16.13
C ALA A 331 6.44 -4.78 -16.25
N PRO A 332 7.25 -4.08 -17.08
CA PRO A 332 7.11 -2.64 -17.30
C PRO A 332 5.78 -2.29 -17.98
N LEU A 333 5.42 -1.00 -17.99
CA LEU A 333 4.16 -0.54 -18.59
C LEU A 333 4.11 -0.73 -20.11
N SER A 334 2.90 -0.67 -20.64
CA SER A 334 2.57 -0.63 -22.05
C SER A 334 1.63 0.54 -22.33
N ILE A 335 1.89 1.27 -23.43
CA ILE A 335 1.02 2.36 -23.90
C ILE A 335 -0.25 1.86 -24.62
N LEU A 336 -0.41 0.54 -24.78
CA LEU A 336 -1.62 -0.05 -25.36
C LEU A 336 -2.81 0.08 -24.40
N PRO A 337 -4.06 0.05 -24.90
CA PRO A 337 -5.27 0.13 -24.08
C PRO A 337 -5.69 -1.21 -23.45
N PHE A 338 -5.13 -2.33 -23.89
CA PHE A 338 -5.36 -3.67 -23.35
C PHE A 338 -4.34 -4.66 -23.92
N SER A 339 -4.37 -5.91 -23.43
CA SER A 339 -3.49 -6.97 -23.90
C SER A 339 -3.71 -7.32 -25.38
N PRO A 340 -2.66 -7.45 -26.21
CA PRO A 340 -2.77 -8.01 -27.56
C PRO A 340 -3.34 -9.44 -27.63
N ARG A 341 -3.52 -10.11 -26.48
CA ARG A 341 -4.12 -11.44 -26.34
C ARG A 341 -5.61 -11.40 -25.97
N THR A 342 -6.19 -10.23 -25.69
CA THR A 342 -7.60 -10.09 -25.27
C THR A 342 -8.55 -10.63 -26.35
N ASN A 343 -9.40 -11.59 -25.98
CA ASN A 343 -10.46 -12.10 -26.86
C ASN A 343 -11.66 -11.15 -26.85
N PRO A 344 -12.00 -10.46 -27.97
CA PRO A 344 -13.10 -9.50 -27.99
C PRO A 344 -14.49 -10.13 -27.83
N LEU A 345 -14.64 -11.44 -28.10
CA LEU A 345 -15.90 -12.15 -27.86
C LEU A 345 -16.11 -12.42 -26.36
N ALA A 346 -15.06 -12.84 -25.65
CA ALA A 346 -15.11 -13.02 -24.20
C ALA A 346 -15.38 -11.67 -23.49
N VAL A 347 -14.79 -10.56 -23.96
CA VAL A 347 -15.09 -9.22 -23.40
C VAL A 347 -16.55 -8.82 -23.62
N LEU A 348 -17.16 -9.18 -24.76
CA LEU A 348 -18.59 -8.92 -25.01
C LEU A 348 -19.50 -9.77 -24.13
N GLU A 349 -19.11 -11.02 -23.86
CA GLU A 349 -19.79 -11.95 -22.95
C GLU A 349 -19.66 -11.49 -21.48
N ASP A 350 -18.45 -11.15 -21.04
CA ASP A 350 -18.16 -10.55 -19.72
C ASP A 350 -19.00 -9.28 -19.52
N LEU A 351 -19.10 -8.41 -20.54
CA LEU A 351 -19.96 -7.21 -20.49
C LEU A 351 -21.46 -7.55 -20.43
N ALA A 352 -21.92 -8.58 -21.12
CA ALA A 352 -23.32 -9.00 -21.08
C ALA A 352 -23.69 -9.55 -19.70
N HIS A 353 -22.84 -10.42 -19.12
CA HIS A 353 -22.99 -10.90 -17.75
C HIS A 353 -22.90 -9.75 -16.74
N ALA A 354 -21.96 -8.82 -16.91
CA ALA A 354 -21.82 -7.64 -16.05
C ALA A 354 -23.04 -6.70 -16.07
N VAL A 355 -23.74 -6.56 -17.20
CA VAL A 355 -25.00 -5.79 -17.24
C VAL A 355 -26.10 -6.48 -16.44
N VAL A 356 -26.21 -7.82 -16.52
CA VAL A 356 -27.17 -8.60 -15.71
C VAL A 356 -26.83 -8.51 -14.21
N GLN A 357 -25.54 -8.65 -13.87
CA GLN A 357 -25.02 -8.49 -12.52
C GLN A 357 -25.32 -7.09 -11.96
N GLY A 358 -25.14 -6.04 -12.76
CA GLY A 358 -25.47 -4.66 -12.36
C GLY A 358 -26.94 -4.49 -11.99
N PHE A 359 -27.87 -5.06 -12.77
CA PHE A 359 -29.31 -5.03 -12.43
C PHE A 359 -29.62 -5.81 -11.15
N HIS A 360 -28.91 -6.91 -10.87
CA HIS A 360 -29.03 -7.63 -9.60
C HIS A 360 -28.52 -6.79 -8.42
N ASP A 361 -27.29 -6.29 -8.50
CA ASP A 361 -26.61 -5.60 -7.39
C ASP A 361 -27.23 -4.23 -7.10
N ALA A 362 -27.88 -3.60 -8.08
CA ALA A 362 -28.69 -2.40 -7.89
C ALA A 362 -29.95 -2.64 -7.04
N VAL A 363 -30.46 -3.87 -6.98
CA VAL A 363 -31.64 -4.26 -6.19
C VAL A 363 -31.25 -4.92 -4.88
N HIS A 364 -30.18 -5.72 -4.87
CA HIS A 364 -29.81 -6.59 -3.74
C HIS A 364 -28.55 -6.14 -2.98
N GLY A 365 -27.80 -5.16 -3.49
CA GLY A 365 -26.48 -4.80 -2.97
C GLY A 365 -25.35 -5.62 -3.60
N ILE A 366 -24.12 -5.14 -3.48
CA ILE A 366 -22.92 -5.89 -3.89
C ILE A 366 -22.65 -6.96 -2.83
N SER A 367 -22.63 -8.22 -3.23
CA SER A 367 -22.12 -9.32 -2.39
C SER A 367 -20.62 -9.49 -2.62
N VAL A 368 -19.83 -9.71 -1.57
CA VAL A 368 -18.41 -10.06 -1.73
C VAL A 368 -18.31 -11.50 -2.22
N SER A 369 -18.09 -11.67 -3.52
CA SER A 369 -17.85 -12.97 -4.16
C SER A 369 -16.73 -12.79 -5.18
N THR A 370 -15.73 -13.68 -5.15
CA THR A 370 -14.42 -13.51 -5.81
C THR A 370 -14.51 -13.55 -7.34
N PRO A 371 -14.31 -12.43 -8.06
CA PRO A 371 -14.49 -12.39 -9.51
C PRO A 371 -13.27 -12.99 -10.25
N ASN A 372 -13.20 -14.32 -10.32
CA ASN A 372 -12.52 -15.11 -11.37
C ASN A 372 -12.65 -16.65 -11.21
N ALA A 373 -13.19 -17.15 -10.10
CA ALA A 373 -13.20 -18.59 -9.78
C ALA A 373 -13.79 -19.50 -10.89
N ASP A 374 -14.85 -19.04 -11.58
CA ASP A 374 -15.48 -19.79 -12.68
C ASP A 374 -14.52 -20.02 -13.85
N ARG A 375 -13.66 -19.05 -14.19
CA ARG A 375 -12.76 -19.13 -15.35
C ARG A 375 -11.57 -20.08 -15.10
N THR A 376 -11.12 -20.23 -13.85
CA THR A 376 -10.16 -21.28 -13.48
C THR A 376 -10.82 -22.67 -13.45
N ALA A 377 -12.06 -22.78 -12.99
CA ALA A 377 -12.80 -24.04 -12.99
C ALA A 377 -13.08 -24.57 -14.41
N GLU A 378 -13.53 -23.70 -15.32
CA GLU A 378 -13.88 -24.09 -16.69
C GLU A 378 -12.66 -24.53 -17.52
N VAL A 379 -11.51 -23.87 -17.36
CA VAL A 379 -10.26 -24.29 -18.03
C VAL A 379 -9.72 -25.61 -17.45
N ALA A 380 -9.85 -25.85 -16.14
CA ALA A 380 -9.48 -27.11 -15.52
C ALA A 380 -10.33 -28.29 -16.04
N ALA A 381 -11.63 -28.06 -16.29
CA ALA A 381 -12.54 -29.06 -16.84
C ALA A 381 -12.25 -29.47 -18.31
N LEU A 382 -11.43 -28.70 -19.03
CA LEU A 382 -11.08 -28.95 -20.43
C LEU A 382 -9.75 -29.72 -20.62
N LEU A 383 -9.03 -30.03 -19.53
CA LEU A 383 -7.82 -30.86 -19.59
C LEU A 383 -8.20 -32.34 -19.45
N PRO A 384 -7.84 -33.23 -20.40
CA PRO A 384 -8.18 -34.64 -20.30
C PRO A 384 -7.44 -35.30 -19.14
N THR A 385 -8.19 -35.74 -18.13
CA THR A 385 -7.66 -36.42 -16.95
C THR A 385 -6.84 -37.64 -17.35
N ARG A 386 -5.54 -37.62 -17.06
CA ARG A 386 -4.64 -38.70 -17.41
C ARG A 386 -4.80 -39.83 -16.39
N GLU A 387 -5.50 -40.89 -16.78
CA GLU A 387 -5.66 -42.10 -15.95
C GLU A 387 -4.30 -42.60 -15.43
N VAL A 388 -4.18 -42.67 -14.11
CA VAL A 388 -3.15 -43.45 -13.42
C VAL A 388 -3.87 -44.67 -12.87
N THR A 389 -3.65 -45.82 -13.50
CA THR A 389 -4.29 -47.10 -13.13
C THR A 389 -3.79 -47.63 -11.80
N ASP A 390 -4.67 -48.35 -11.10
CA ASP A 390 -4.52 -48.81 -9.72
C ASP A 390 -3.31 -49.71 -9.42
N VAL A 391 -2.90 -49.70 -8.14
CA VAL A 391 -2.30 -50.86 -7.47
C VAL A 391 -2.93 -51.02 -6.08
N GLU A 392 -3.28 -52.26 -5.74
CA GLU A 392 -3.94 -52.78 -4.52
C GLU A 392 -3.47 -52.16 -3.18
N ALA A 393 -4.37 -51.76 -2.27
CA ALA A 393 -5.00 -52.54 -1.17
C ALA A 393 -4.04 -52.90 0.00
N LEU A 394 -4.42 -53.08 1.28
CA LEU A 394 -5.69 -53.32 2.01
C LEU A 394 -5.78 -52.30 3.22
N THR A 395 -6.74 -52.23 4.16
CA THR A 395 -7.62 -53.21 4.83
C THR A 395 -8.91 -52.60 5.43
N GLU A 396 -10.03 -53.32 5.28
CA GLU A 396 -11.14 -53.58 6.22
C GLU A 396 -11.58 -52.54 7.30
N GLN A 397 -12.86 -52.14 7.23
CA GLN A 397 -13.69 -51.75 8.40
C GLN A 397 -14.29 -53.00 9.09
N PRO A 398 -15.01 -52.86 10.23
CA PRO A 398 -16.48 -52.74 10.14
C PRO A 398 -17.12 -51.66 11.05
N GLU A 399 -18.42 -51.43 10.83
CA GLU A 399 -19.23 -50.30 11.32
C GLU A 399 -19.92 -50.51 12.69
N THR A 400 -20.31 -49.41 13.35
CA THR A 400 -21.65 -49.14 13.96
C THR A 400 -21.60 -47.73 14.61
N SER A 401 -22.41 -46.72 14.28
CA SER A 401 -23.87 -46.59 14.11
C SER A 401 -24.68 -46.70 15.41
N ILE A 402 -24.98 -45.54 16.05
CA ILE A 402 -26.29 -45.18 16.67
C ILE A 402 -26.45 -43.64 16.70
N GLU A 403 -27.62 -43.15 16.30
CA GLU A 403 -28.25 -41.87 16.71
C GLU A 403 -29.78 -42.13 16.80
N PRO A 404 -30.65 -41.23 17.33
CA PRO A 404 -30.48 -40.14 18.30
C PRO A 404 -31.48 -40.28 19.49
N THR A 405 -31.58 -39.31 20.42
CA THR A 405 -32.85 -38.72 20.99
C THR A 405 -32.63 -37.79 22.20
N SER A 406 -33.64 -36.97 22.53
CA SER A 406 -33.65 -35.91 23.57
C SER A 406 -34.66 -36.19 24.70
N SER A 407 -34.55 -35.51 25.86
CA SER A 407 -35.65 -34.78 26.57
C SER A 407 -35.67 -34.82 28.12
N THR A 408 -35.74 -33.63 28.75
CA THR A 408 -36.43 -33.24 30.02
C THR A 408 -36.01 -33.73 31.42
N GLY A 409 -36.12 -32.82 32.42
CA GLY A 409 -35.93 -33.01 33.89
C GLY A 409 -37.22 -33.40 34.66
N PRO A 410 -37.62 -32.78 35.82
CA PRO A 410 -37.29 -31.43 36.33
C PRO A 410 -37.17 -31.27 37.90
N SER A 411 -37.42 -30.05 38.43
CA SER A 411 -37.62 -29.62 39.85
C SER A 411 -36.35 -29.43 40.71
N GLU A 412 -36.19 -28.43 41.60
CA GLU A 412 -37.02 -27.39 42.27
C GLU A 412 -36.15 -26.12 42.56
N THR A 413 -36.54 -24.90 43.00
CA THR A 413 -37.81 -24.11 43.18
C THR A 413 -37.42 -22.61 43.44
N ALA A 414 -38.37 -21.64 43.40
CA ALA A 414 -38.14 -20.17 43.43
C ALA A 414 -39.35 -19.39 44.05
N PRO A 415 -39.59 -18.05 43.87
CA PRO A 415 -38.77 -16.85 43.52
C PRO A 415 -38.93 -15.75 44.65
N PRO A 416 -39.42 -14.47 44.52
CA PRO A 416 -39.35 -13.36 43.52
C PRO A 416 -39.12 -11.88 44.06
N VAL A 417 -39.08 -10.90 43.12
CA VAL A 417 -39.39 -9.41 43.12
C VAL A 417 -38.59 -8.27 43.83
N ALA A 418 -38.28 -7.24 43.00
CA ALA A 418 -38.46 -5.75 43.12
C ALA A 418 -37.66 -4.90 44.14
N ASP A 419 -37.40 -3.58 43.95
CA ASP A 419 -37.21 -2.70 42.75
C ASP A 419 -36.58 -1.33 43.17
N GLU A 420 -36.18 -0.51 42.17
CA GLU A 420 -35.71 0.91 42.14
C GLU A 420 -36.14 1.90 43.27
N PRO A 421 -35.32 2.95 43.61
CA PRO A 421 -35.40 4.24 42.88
C PRO A 421 -34.13 5.14 42.78
N ASP A 422 -34.28 6.19 41.96
CA ASP A 422 -33.35 7.27 41.54
C ASP A 422 -33.32 8.52 42.47
N SER A 423 -32.21 9.29 42.51
CA SER A 423 -32.16 10.75 42.85
C SER A 423 -30.74 11.39 42.82
N GLU A 424 -30.71 12.71 42.59
CA GLU A 424 -29.55 13.60 42.30
C GLU A 424 -28.61 14.04 43.47
N ALA A 425 -27.53 14.75 43.09
CA ALA A 425 -27.03 16.03 43.67
C ALA A 425 -25.64 16.12 44.38
N MET A 426 -24.76 16.92 43.74
CA MET A 426 -23.83 17.98 44.23
C MET A 426 -22.87 17.82 45.45
N GLU A 427 -21.63 18.31 45.23
CA GLU A 427 -20.69 19.07 46.09
C GLU A 427 -20.57 18.80 47.62
N GLU A 428 -19.35 18.52 48.10
CA GLU A 428 -18.45 19.53 48.72
C GLU A 428 -17.02 18.97 49.00
N ALA A 429 -16.10 19.85 49.43
CA ALA A 429 -14.73 19.55 49.93
C ALA A 429 -14.65 19.99 51.43
N PRO A 430 -13.55 20.52 52.05
CA PRO A 430 -12.09 20.49 51.83
C PRO A 430 -11.31 20.15 53.16
N VAL A 431 -10.11 20.75 53.39
CA VAL A 431 -9.33 20.92 54.67
C VAL A 431 -8.42 19.74 55.10
N ASP A 432 -7.09 19.78 54.88
CA ASP A 432 -5.93 20.39 55.64
C ASP A 432 -5.37 19.47 56.76
N ASP A 433 -4.17 19.57 57.37
CA ASP A 433 -3.04 20.55 57.49
C ASP A 433 -1.72 19.69 57.73
N ASP A 434 -0.44 20.07 57.87
CA ASP A 434 0.39 21.29 58.09
C ASP A 434 1.82 21.02 57.50
N THR A 435 2.79 21.95 57.64
CA THR A 435 4.19 21.93 57.12
C THR A 435 5.22 21.54 58.24
N PRO A 436 6.59 21.76 58.22
CA PRO A 436 7.40 22.97 57.85
C PRO A 436 8.75 22.67 57.10
N ASP A 437 9.68 23.59 56.78
CA ASP A 437 9.70 25.01 56.32
C ASP A 437 11.16 25.43 55.96
N GLN A 438 11.36 26.61 55.35
CA GLN A 438 12.57 27.44 55.15
C GLN A 438 13.49 27.10 53.96
N THR A 439 13.99 28.03 53.13
CA THR A 439 13.79 29.51 52.91
C THR A 439 14.25 29.84 51.45
N THR A 440 14.27 31.05 50.83
CA THR A 440 14.40 32.47 51.28
C THR A 440 13.51 33.46 50.46
N ALA A 441 14.06 34.59 49.98
CA ALA A 441 13.42 35.77 49.37
C ALA A 441 14.49 36.66 48.65
N SER A 442 14.25 37.76 47.89
CA SER A 442 13.14 38.30 47.04
C SER A 442 13.58 39.72 46.51
N SER A 443 12.65 40.63 46.13
CA SER A 443 12.81 42.08 45.80
C SER A 443 13.15 42.45 44.32
N THR A 444 12.69 43.51 43.60
CA THR A 444 11.68 44.63 43.72
C THR A 444 11.64 45.42 42.37
N GLY A 445 10.65 46.26 41.97
CA GLY A 445 9.28 46.52 42.47
C GLY A 445 8.85 48.01 42.69
N LYS A 446 8.61 48.84 41.63
CA LYS A 446 7.99 50.23 41.65
C LYS A 446 7.80 50.81 40.22
N THR A 447 7.05 51.90 39.89
CA THR A 447 5.70 52.50 40.22
C THR A 447 5.36 53.64 39.21
N ASP A 448 4.11 54.14 39.22
CA ASP A 448 3.65 55.51 38.87
C ASP A 448 3.03 55.83 37.46
N GLU A 449 1.97 56.66 37.47
CA GLU A 449 1.04 57.18 36.41
C GLU A 449 0.60 58.62 36.84
N PRO A 450 -0.23 59.44 36.11
CA PRO A 450 -0.89 59.31 34.79
C PRO A 450 -0.33 60.35 33.77
N ASP A 451 -0.79 60.60 32.53
CA ASP A 451 -2.07 61.13 31.98
C ASP A 451 -1.93 61.15 30.41
N ALA A 452 -2.92 61.30 29.51
CA ALA A 452 -4.39 61.12 29.47
C ALA A 452 -4.88 61.34 27.99
N ASP A 453 -6.09 60.88 27.63
CA ASP A 453 -6.98 61.20 26.46
C ASP A 453 -6.39 61.11 25.00
N ASP A 454 -7.01 60.54 23.95
CA ASP A 454 -8.42 60.37 23.56
C ASP A 454 -8.73 59.04 22.80
N GLU A 455 -9.97 58.56 22.98
CA GLU A 455 -10.98 58.07 22.01
C GLU A 455 -10.62 57.68 20.53
N LEU A 456 -11.28 56.72 19.84
CA LEU A 456 -12.40 55.81 20.17
C LEU A 456 -12.46 54.56 19.22
N GLU A 457 -13.44 53.67 19.48
CA GLU A 457 -13.68 52.33 18.89
C GLU A 457 -14.54 52.27 17.60
N ALA A 458 -14.66 51.05 17.03
CA ALA A 458 -15.75 50.51 16.17
C ALA A 458 -15.85 51.00 14.69
N ASP A 459 -16.47 50.28 13.73
CA ASP A 459 -17.09 48.93 13.73
C ASP A 459 -17.11 48.28 12.31
N GLU A 460 -17.61 47.04 12.20
CA GLU A 460 -17.82 46.26 10.97
C GLU A 460 -18.91 46.79 10.00
N SER A 461 -18.88 46.39 8.71
CA SER A 461 -20.04 45.86 7.95
C SER A 461 -19.69 45.53 6.48
N GLU A 462 -20.55 44.73 5.82
CA GLU A 462 -20.29 44.08 4.52
C GLU A 462 -21.04 44.69 3.30
N ASP A 463 -20.57 44.29 2.12
CA ASP A 463 -21.37 43.82 0.95
C ASP A 463 -21.60 44.70 -0.32
N THR A 464 -21.74 43.96 -1.44
CA THR A 464 -22.07 44.21 -2.86
C THR A 464 -22.31 45.64 -3.41
N THR A 465 -21.66 45.95 -4.55
CA THR A 465 -22.27 45.85 -5.92
C THR A 465 -21.33 46.29 -7.07
N ASN A 466 -21.63 45.83 -8.31
CA ASN A 466 -21.03 46.18 -9.61
C ASN A 466 -22.07 47.04 -10.42
N PRO A 467 -21.89 47.56 -11.67
CA PRO A 467 -20.77 47.43 -12.64
C PRO A 467 -20.37 48.72 -13.45
N GLY A 468 -19.33 48.64 -14.30
CA GLY A 468 -19.07 49.67 -15.34
C GLY A 468 -17.83 49.50 -16.27
N VAL A 469 -18.10 49.14 -17.55
CA VAL A 469 -17.37 49.36 -18.85
C VAL A 469 -16.09 50.24 -18.84
N GLY A 470 -15.01 49.96 -19.62
CA GLY A 470 -14.73 48.91 -20.63
C GLY A 470 -13.53 49.26 -21.55
N ASP A 471 -13.29 48.45 -22.61
CA ASP A 471 -12.34 48.62 -23.74
C ASP A 471 -10.82 48.65 -23.39
N ASP A 472 -9.84 48.14 -24.16
CA ASP A 472 -9.72 47.14 -25.27
C ASP A 472 -8.21 46.69 -25.26
N ALA A 473 -7.61 45.72 -25.97
CA ALA A 473 -7.96 44.90 -27.14
C ALA A 473 -7.19 43.55 -27.13
N ALA A 474 -7.36 42.70 -28.15
CA ALA A 474 -6.68 41.40 -28.31
C ALA A 474 -6.24 41.14 -29.81
N PRO A 475 -5.63 39.99 -30.18
CA PRO A 475 -4.47 39.95 -31.08
C PRO A 475 -4.74 39.65 -32.58
N ALA A 476 -3.67 39.67 -33.39
CA ALA A 476 -3.66 39.28 -34.82
C ALA A 476 -2.42 38.42 -35.17
N SER A 477 -2.47 37.71 -36.31
CA SER A 477 -1.55 36.62 -36.68
C SER A 477 -0.91 36.73 -38.08
N GLU A 478 0.17 35.96 -38.26
CA GLU A 478 0.66 35.37 -39.52
C GLU A 478 1.39 36.23 -40.59
N GLN A 479 1.99 35.47 -41.53
CA GLN A 479 3.04 35.75 -42.54
C GLN A 479 2.45 36.21 -43.91
N PRO A 480 3.18 36.42 -45.04
CA PRO A 480 4.53 35.91 -45.40
C PRO A 480 5.47 36.82 -46.25
N ALA A 481 6.58 36.21 -46.72
CA ALA A 481 7.45 36.56 -47.87
C ALA A 481 8.39 37.79 -47.72
N ALA A 482 9.52 37.92 -48.45
CA ALA A 482 10.46 36.97 -49.09
C ALA A 482 11.70 37.78 -49.58
N ASP A 483 12.82 37.12 -49.94
CA ASP A 483 13.73 37.52 -51.05
C ASP A 483 14.88 36.50 -51.27
N ASP A 484 15.42 36.47 -52.51
CA ASP A 484 16.23 35.39 -53.10
C ASP A 484 17.75 35.42 -52.83
N ALA A 485 18.43 34.27 -53.06
CA ALA A 485 19.61 34.19 -53.96
C ALA A 485 20.12 32.74 -54.24
N ALA A 486 20.02 32.29 -55.51
CA ALA A 486 20.84 31.28 -56.25
C ALA A 486 21.14 29.89 -55.62
N ASP A 487 20.84 28.73 -56.24
CA ASP A 487 21.22 28.18 -57.58
C ASP A 487 22.71 27.74 -57.66
N ASP A 488 23.11 26.56 -58.19
CA ASP A 488 22.39 25.43 -58.83
C ASP A 488 23.15 24.08 -58.61
N GLU A 489 22.57 22.95 -59.02
CA GLU A 489 23.07 21.58 -58.83
C GLU A 489 24.24 21.15 -59.76
N THR A 490 24.89 20.01 -59.43
CA THR A 490 24.73 18.78 -60.25
C THR A 490 25.31 17.51 -59.59
N SER A 491 24.87 16.36 -60.08
CA SER A 491 25.09 15.02 -59.51
C SER A 491 26.31 14.26 -60.05
N THR A 492 26.72 13.20 -59.33
CA THR A 492 27.22 11.94 -59.93
C THR A 492 27.21 10.81 -58.90
N ALA A 493 27.24 9.55 -59.35
CA ALA A 493 27.19 8.37 -58.47
C ALA A 493 28.16 7.26 -58.95
N THR A 494 28.82 6.60 -58.00
CA THR A 494 29.40 5.23 -58.05
C THR A 494 29.64 4.71 -56.62
N ASP A 495 30.01 3.45 -56.35
CA ASP A 495 29.37 2.14 -56.63
C ASP A 495 30.43 1.00 -56.46
N ARG A 496 30.21 0.07 -55.49
CA ARG A 496 31.06 -1.12 -55.12
C ARG A 496 32.40 -0.84 -54.37
N ASP A 497 33.07 -1.79 -53.68
CA ASP A 497 32.80 -3.22 -53.40
C ASP A 497 33.47 -3.77 -52.10
N SER A 498 32.91 -4.88 -51.58
CA SER A 498 33.46 -6.13 -50.97
C SER A 498 34.77 -6.25 -50.11
N ASP A 499 34.86 -7.43 -49.46
CA ASP A 499 35.95 -8.09 -48.69
C ASP A 499 36.36 -7.48 -47.33
N ALA A 500 36.29 -8.13 -46.16
CA ALA A 500 36.13 -9.53 -45.68
C ALA A 500 37.41 -10.33 -45.34
N GLY A 501 37.29 -11.19 -44.31
CA GLY A 501 38.35 -12.00 -43.69
C GLY A 501 38.99 -11.34 -42.44
N ARG A 502 39.45 -12.10 -41.43
CA ARG A 502 39.32 -13.54 -41.15
C ARG A 502 39.80 -13.84 -39.70
N ASP A 503 39.37 -14.98 -39.12
CA ASP A 503 40.08 -15.96 -38.24
C ASP A 503 41.18 -15.47 -37.23
N THR A 504 41.34 -15.96 -35.98
CA THR A 504 40.72 -17.08 -35.23
C THR A 504 41.14 -17.06 -33.72
N THR A 505 40.22 -17.48 -32.83
CA THR A 505 40.38 -18.27 -31.56
C THR A 505 41.49 -18.01 -30.50
N THR A 506 41.03 -17.97 -29.23
CA THR A 506 41.63 -18.56 -27.99
C THR A 506 43.05 -18.18 -27.52
N SER A 507 43.15 -17.58 -26.33
CA SER A 507 43.41 -18.31 -25.07
C SER A 507 43.31 -17.37 -23.85
N ALA A 508 43.06 -17.92 -22.66
CA ALA A 508 43.41 -17.25 -21.39
C ALA A 508 44.90 -17.53 -21.04
N ASP A 509 45.52 -16.66 -20.24
CA ASP A 509 45.81 -16.98 -18.82
C ASP A 509 46.16 -15.68 -18.03
N ALA A 510 46.51 -15.80 -16.76
CA ALA A 510 46.43 -14.73 -15.76
C ALA A 510 47.76 -14.00 -15.36
N ALA A 511 47.56 -13.01 -14.49
CA ALA A 511 48.45 -12.55 -13.40
C ALA A 511 49.41 -11.35 -13.57
N ALA A 512 49.53 -10.63 -12.45
CA ALA A 512 50.63 -9.75 -12.02
C ALA A 512 50.86 -8.38 -12.72
N ALA A 513 50.08 -7.38 -12.31
CA ALA A 513 50.58 -6.07 -11.87
C ALA A 513 49.58 -5.42 -10.89
#